data_AF-A0A0W0NCK5-F1
#
_entry.id   AF-A0A0W0NCK5-F1
#
_cell.length_a   1.000
_cell.length_b   1.000
_cell.length_c   1.000
_cell.angle_alpha   90.00
_cell.angle_beta   90.00
_cell.angle_gamma   90.00
#
_symmetry.space_group_name_H-M   'P 1'
#
loop_
_entity.id
_entity.type
_entity.pdbx_description
1 polymer ?
#
loop_
_entity_poly.entity_id
_entity_poly.type
_entity_poly.pdbx_seq_one_letter_code
_entity_poly.pdbx_strand_id
1 'polypeptide(L)'
;MRDPALSLIAISGVDPTEPVMVEVPLVLNNTTFTASLPLTGYRIGYAEHYVQGKQVERVARSAALNRVFDTLRQAGAQCVAVDMQRSGDCEQACHEIDELVVGLRLDALVSEDPEAAFHHACKSGYPSMCETLEDGSKVWFYGARWAGDRLAALVRAYRVLRP
;
A
#
# COMPACT_ATOMS: atom_id res chain seq x y z
N MET A 1 -10.94 51.47 -41.92
CA MET A 1 -11.95 51.10 -42.93
C MET A 1 -11.23 50.16 -43.90
N ARG A 2 -11.41 48.85 -43.75
CA ARG A 2 -12.45 47.97 -44.34
C ARG A 2 -12.06 47.51 -45.75
N ASP A 3 -11.41 46.35 -45.79
CA ASP A 3 -11.20 45.46 -46.94
C ASP A 3 -12.54 44.91 -47.49
N PRO A 4 -12.66 44.65 -48.81
CA PRO A 4 -12.70 43.25 -49.32
C PRO A 4 -12.12 43.15 -50.77
N ALA A 5 -11.78 42.03 -51.41
CA ALA A 5 -12.44 40.74 -51.59
C ALA A 5 -11.41 39.78 -52.26
N LEU A 6 -11.20 38.58 -51.69
CA LEU A 6 -11.61 37.28 -52.23
C LEU A 6 -11.14 36.93 -53.66
N SER A 7 -10.26 35.93 -53.76
CA SER A 7 -10.53 34.72 -54.56
C SER A 7 -9.60 33.57 -54.14
N LEU A 8 -10.19 32.62 -53.40
CA LEU A 8 -9.86 31.19 -53.35
C LEU A 8 -9.88 30.66 -54.82
N ILE A 9 -9.16 29.65 -55.30
CA ILE A 9 -9.09 28.19 -55.01
C ILE A 9 -7.86 27.72 -55.86
N ALA A 10 -7.00 26.77 -55.51
CA ALA A 10 -7.24 25.33 -55.54
C ALA A 10 -5.99 24.55 -55.10
N ILE A 11 -6.23 23.56 -54.24
CA ILE A 11 -5.27 22.54 -53.79
C ILE A 11 -5.19 21.45 -54.85
N SER A 12 -3.98 21.07 -55.28
CA SER A 12 -3.67 19.67 -55.61
C SER A 12 -2.17 19.49 -55.85
N GLY A 13 -1.53 18.62 -55.08
CA GLY A 13 -0.17 18.14 -55.36
C GLY A 13 0.79 18.19 -54.18
N VAL A 14 0.53 17.36 -53.16
CA VAL A 14 1.54 16.78 -52.24
C VAL A 14 2.53 15.97 -53.10
N ASP A 15 3.85 16.16 -53.10
CA ASP A 15 4.92 16.05 -52.09
C ASP A 15 6.14 16.81 -52.70
N PRO A 16 7.15 17.36 -51.98
CA PRO A 16 7.88 16.63 -50.95
C PRO A 16 8.38 17.50 -49.79
N THR A 17 9.08 16.85 -48.86
CA THR A 17 10.20 17.35 -48.04
C THR A 17 9.94 17.04 -46.58
N GLU A 18 10.55 15.92 -46.18
CA GLU A 18 11.17 15.65 -44.87
C GLU A 18 10.42 16.20 -43.64
N PRO A 19 9.90 15.33 -42.75
CA PRO A 19 9.37 15.81 -41.48
C PRO A 19 10.52 16.45 -40.70
N VAL A 20 10.54 17.78 -40.70
CA VAL A 20 11.32 18.58 -39.77
C VAL A 20 11.01 18.05 -38.38
N MET A 21 12.07 17.56 -37.73
CA MET A 21 12.10 17.26 -36.31
C MET A 21 11.87 18.58 -35.57
N VAL A 22 10.61 18.97 -35.40
CA VAL A 22 10.26 19.97 -34.40
C VAL A 22 10.50 19.30 -33.07
N GLU A 23 11.60 19.69 -32.41
CA GLU A 23 11.76 19.51 -30.98
C GLU A 23 10.53 20.13 -30.32
N VAL A 24 9.55 19.27 -30.03
CA VAL A 24 8.48 19.61 -29.11
C VAL A 24 9.20 19.92 -27.81
N PRO A 25 9.16 21.17 -27.30
CA PRO A 25 9.66 21.40 -25.96
C PRO A 25 8.88 20.43 -25.09
N LEU A 26 9.60 19.52 -24.40
CA LEU A 26 9.05 18.63 -23.42
C LEU A 26 8.20 19.51 -22.51
N VAL A 27 6.90 19.48 -22.74
CA VAL A 27 5.94 20.10 -21.84
C VAL A 27 6.09 19.25 -20.61
N LEU A 28 6.98 19.67 -19.72
CA LEU A 28 7.04 19.18 -18.36
C LEU A 28 5.64 19.46 -17.85
N ASN A 29 4.79 18.45 -17.92
CA ASN A 29 3.53 18.41 -17.23
C ASN A 29 3.89 18.39 -15.75
N ASN A 30 4.20 19.58 -15.23
CA ASN A 30 4.18 19.95 -13.84
C ASN A 30 2.72 20.09 -13.37
N THR A 31 1.80 19.31 -13.99
CA THR A 31 0.52 18.99 -13.39
C THR A 31 0.86 18.29 -12.10
N THR A 32 0.81 19.08 -11.03
CA THR A 32 0.66 18.69 -9.64
C THR A 32 0.12 17.28 -9.61
N PHE A 33 1.03 16.31 -9.44
CA PHE A 33 0.68 14.92 -9.26
C PHE A 33 -0.24 14.97 -8.05
N THR A 34 -1.55 14.93 -8.30
CA THR A 34 -2.52 14.59 -7.26
C THR A 34 -1.92 13.31 -6.73
N ALA A 35 -1.34 13.36 -5.53
CA ALA A 35 -0.64 12.23 -4.99
C ALA A 35 -1.69 11.14 -4.92
N SER A 36 -1.73 10.28 -5.94
CA SER A 36 -2.55 9.09 -5.97
C SER A 36 -1.98 8.30 -4.83
N LEU A 37 -2.56 8.47 -3.64
CA LEU A 37 -1.95 7.94 -2.45
C LEU A 37 -1.91 6.43 -2.71
N PRO A 38 -0.72 5.82 -2.75
CA PRO A 38 -0.56 4.49 -3.33
C PRO A 38 -1.34 3.43 -2.54
N LEU A 39 -1.81 3.79 -1.34
CA LEU A 39 -2.57 2.95 -0.43
C LEU A 39 -4.00 3.44 -0.20
N THR A 40 -4.54 4.33 -1.06
CA THR A 40 -5.93 4.79 -0.94
C THR A 40 -6.89 3.60 -0.96
N GLY A 41 -7.62 3.42 0.14
CA GLY A 41 -8.61 2.34 0.28
C GLY A 41 -8.04 1.03 0.82
N TYR A 42 -6.72 0.95 1.08
CA TYR A 42 -6.15 -0.19 1.78
C TYR A 42 -6.59 -0.18 3.24
N ARG A 43 -7.00 -1.34 3.75
CA ARG A 43 -7.34 -1.55 5.15
C ARG A 43 -6.28 -2.41 5.82
N ILE A 44 -5.59 -1.85 6.79
CA ILE A 44 -4.47 -2.48 7.46
C ILE A 44 -4.89 -2.75 8.90
N GLY A 45 -5.07 -4.02 9.26
CA GLY A 45 -5.36 -4.40 10.62
C GLY A 45 -4.10 -4.44 11.48
N TYR A 46 -4.22 -4.14 12.77
CA TYR A 46 -3.14 -4.28 13.72
C TYR A 46 -3.64 -4.83 15.05
N ALA A 47 -2.77 -5.55 15.75
CA ALA A 47 -3.07 -6.12 17.05
C ALA A 47 -3.14 -5.00 18.09
N GLU A 48 -4.31 -4.74 18.66
CA GLU A 48 -4.41 -3.87 19.83
C GLU A 48 -4.36 -4.65 21.14
N HIS A 49 -4.97 -5.84 21.15
CA HIS A 49 -4.92 -6.77 22.27
C HIS A 49 -4.62 -8.19 21.78
N TYR A 50 -3.69 -8.86 22.45
CA TYR A 50 -3.53 -10.31 22.34
C TYR A 50 -4.37 -11.00 23.41
N VAL A 51 -5.30 -11.83 22.97
CA VAL A 51 -6.15 -12.66 23.83
C VAL A 51 -5.54 -14.05 23.88
N GLN A 52 -5.13 -14.52 25.06
CA GLN A 52 -4.69 -15.89 25.29
C GLN A 52 -5.54 -16.53 26.38
N GLY A 53 -6.59 -17.23 25.96
CA GLY A 53 -7.57 -17.82 26.88
C GLY A 53 -8.32 -16.74 27.67
N LYS A 54 -7.97 -16.54 28.94
CA LYS A 54 -8.56 -15.52 29.83
C LYS A 54 -7.68 -14.29 30.03
N GLN A 55 -6.46 -14.32 29.52
CA GLN A 55 -5.52 -13.20 29.61
C GLN A 55 -5.70 -12.33 28.38
N VAL A 56 -5.95 -11.04 28.59
CA VAL A 56 -5.97 -10.03 27.53
C VAL A 56 -4.79 -9.11 27.78
N GLU A 57 -3.78 -9.23 26.94
CA GLU A 57 -2.57 -8.42 27.00
C GLU A 57 -2.68 -7.31 25.97
N ARG A 58 -2.59 -6.05 26.42
CA ARG A 58 -2.55 -4.92 25.49
C ARG A 58 -1.19 -4.88 24.81
N VAL A 59 -1.20 -4.85 23.48
CA VAL A 59 0.03 -4.79 22.70
C VAL A 59 0.69 -3.43 22.93
N ALA A 60 1.88 -3.45 23.52
CA ALA A 60 2.69 -2.26 23.70
C ALA A 60 3.19 -1.81 22.33
N ARG A 61 2.56 -0.77 21.76
CA ARG A 61 2.98 -0.19 20.50
C ARG A 61 4.20 0.69 20.70
N SER A 62 5.30 0.34 20.05
CA SER A 62 6.49 1.19 20.02
C SER A 62 6.20 2.49 19.27
N ALA A 63 6.90 3.57 19.63
CA ALA A 63 6.82 4.83 18.89
C ALA A 63 7.15 4.66 17.40
N ALA A 64 8.05 3.72 17.08
CA ALA A 64 8.38 3.33 15.73
C ALA A 64 7.17 2.77 14.97
N LEU A 65 6.40 1.84 15.57
CA LEU A 65 5.21 1.28 14.94
C LEU A 65 4.12 2.35 14.73
N ASN A 66 3.95 3.26 15.69
CA ASN A 66 3.03 4.39 15.51
C ASN A 66 3.43 5.29 14.33
N ARG A 67 4.73 5.51 14.09
CA ARG A 67 5.20 6.22 12.88
C ARG A 67 4.84 5.47 11.60
N VAL A 68 4.97 4.14 11.58
CA VAL A 68 4.53 3.32 10.43
C VAL A 68 3.07 3.57 10.12
N PHE A 69 2.20 3.48 11.13
CA PHE A 69 0.77 3.72 10.93
C PHE A 69 0.49 5.16 10.50
N ASP A 70 1.23 6.14 11.02
CA ASP A 70 1.09 7.52 10.58
C ASP A 70 1.46 7.67 9.09
N THR A 71 2.61 7.13 8.65
CA THR A 71 3.02 7.10 7.24
C THR A 71 1.99 6.39 6.35
N LEU A 72 1.46 5.23 6.79
CA LEU A 72 0.45 4.49 6.04
C LEU A 72 -0.88 5.27 5.94
N ARG A 73 -1.29 5.93 7.03
CA ARG A 73 -2.49 6.78 7.05
C ARG A 73 -2.33 8.03 6.19
N GLN A 74 -1.16 8.65 6.21
CA GLN A 74 -0.81 9.76 5.31
C GLN A 74 -0.87 9.32 3.84
N ALA A 75 -0.54 8.06 3.56
CA ALA A 75 -0.68 7.44 2.25
C ALA A 75 -2.08 6.87 1.95
N GLY A 76 -3.09 7.24 2.73
CA GLY A 76 -4.50 6.92 2.45
C GLY A 76 -4.97 5.54 2.91
N ALA A 77 -4.13 4.80 3.64
CA ALA A 77 -4.53 3.53 4.24
C ALA A 77 -5.36 3.75 5.52
N GLN A 78 -6.31 2.87 5.77
CA GLN A 78 -7.12 2.83 6.98
C GLN A 78 -6.54 1.80 7.94
N CYS A 79 -6.04 2.25 9.10
CA CYS A 79 -5.58 1.35 10.15
C CYS A 79 -6.74 0.94 11.06
N VAL A 80 -6.96 -0.35 11.24
CA VAL A 80 -8.06 -0.92 12.05
C VAL A 80 -7.48 -1.68 13.23
N ALA A 81 -7.84 -1.29 14.45
CA ALA A 81 -7.52 -2.03 15.66
C ALA A 81 -8.32 -3.34 15.69
N VAL A 82 -7.65 -4.46 15.94
CA VAL A 82 -8.31 -5.75 16.10
C VAL A 82 -7.78 -6.48 17.32
N ASP A 83 -8.67 -7.20 17.99
CA ASP A 83 -8.32 -8.14 19.05
C ASP A 83 -7.91 -9.46 18.39
N MET A 84 -6.81 -10.04 18.85
CA MET A 84 -6.23 -11.22 18.21
C MET A 84 -5.98 -12.34 19.18
N GLN A 85 -6.34 -13.56 18.80
CA GLN A 85 -6.08 -14.71 19.65
C GLN A 85 -4.64 -15.21 19.50
N ARG A 86 -3.85 -15.18 20.59
CA ARG A 86 -2.49 -15.75 20.63
C ARG A 86 -2.58 -17.26 20.77
N SER A 87 -2.65 -17.95 19.64
CA SER A 87 -2.52 -19.41 19.57
C SER A 87 -1.11 -19.79 19.13
N GLY A 88 -0.50 -20.78 19.80
CA GLY A 88 0.78 -21.37 19.36
C GLY A 88 0.64 -22.32 18.17
N ASP A 89 -0.60 -22.52 17.69
CA ASP A 89 -0.91 -23.41 16.59
C ASP A 89 -1.01 -22.65 15.26
N CYS A 90 -0.36 -23.20 14.22
CA CYS A 90 -0.32 -22.57 12.91
C CYS A 90 -1.65 -22.64 12.16
N GLU A 91 -2.50 -23.64 12.41
CA GLU A 91 -3.84 -23.74 11.81
C GLU A 91 -4.75 -22.66 12.37
N GLN A 92 -4.72 -22.46 13.69
CA GLN A 92 -5.50 -21.43 14.36
C GLN A 92 -5.06 -20.02 13.94
N ALA A 93 -3.76 -19.77 13.82
CA ALA A 93 -3.25 -18.49 13.34
C ALA A 93 -3.70 -18.17 11.89
N CYS A 94 -3.78 -19.18 11.02
CA CYS A 94 -4.28 -19.00 9.66
C CYS A 94 -5.78 -18.70 9.65
N HIS A 95 -6.56 -19.45 10.42
CA HIS A 95 -8.00 -19.24 10.54
C HIS A 95 -8.32 -17.82 11.04
N GLU A 96 -7.59 -17.37 12.06
CA GLU A 96 -7.74 -16.01 12.61
C GLU A 96 -7.42 -14.92 11.56
N ILE A 97 -6.34 -15.09 10.78
CA ILE A 97 -6.01 -14.15 9.69
C ILE A 97 -7.15 -14.10 8.68
N ASP A 98 -7.67 -15.25 8.26
CA ASP A 98 -8.76 -15.33 7.30
C ASP A 98 -10.04 -14.68 7.85
N GLU A 99 -10.39 -14.95 9.11
CA GLU A 99 -11.56 -14.34 9.78
C GLU A 99 -11.43 -12.81 9.86
N LEU A 100 -10.27 -12.29 10.25
CA LEU A 100 -10.02 -10.85 10.34
C LEU A 100 -10.02 -10.20 8.95
N VAL A 101 -9.35 -10.82 7.98
CA VAL A 101 -9.28 -10.33 6.61
C VAL A 101 -10.65 -10.32 5.95
N VAL A 102 -11.46 -11.38 6.12
CA VAL A 102 -12.81 -11.46 5.54
C VAL A 102 -13.79 -10.58 6.30
N GLY A 103 -13.80 -10.66 7.63
CA GLY A 103 -14.75 -9.97 8.50
C GLY A 103 -14.61 -8.46 8.47
N LEU A 104 -13.37 -7.96 8.46
CA LEU A 104 -13.09 -6.51 8.46
C LEU A 104 -12.66 -5.98 7.09
N ARG A 105 -12.60 -6.86 6.08
CA ARG A 105 -12.10 -6.56 4.72
C ARG A 105 -10.71 -5.95 4.77
N LEU A 106 -9.81 -6.56 5.55
CA LEU A 106 -8.43 -6.10 5.68
C LEU A 106 -7.63 -6.56 4.46
N ASP A 107 -6.77 -5.70 3.95
CA ASP A 107 -5.81 -6.00 2.90
C ASP A 107 -4.52 -6.59 3.46
N ALA A 108 -4.15 -6.20 4.69
CA ALA A 108 -2.97 -6.68 5.39
C ALA A 108 -3.14 -6.56 6.91
N LEU A 109 -2.35 -7.32 7.64
CA LEU A 109 -2.21 -7.27 9.09
C LEU A 109 -0.78 -6.88 9.43
N VAL A 110 -0.59 -6.07 10.46
CA VAL A 110 0.72 -5.55 10.88
C VAL A 110 0.96 -5.87 12.35
N SER A 111 2.17 -6.36 12.65
CA SER A 111 2.64 -6.57 14.03
C SER A 111 4.13 -6.32 14.15
N GLU A 112 4.57 -5.74 15.27
CA GLU A 112 5.99 -5.60 15.62
C GLU A 112 6.54 -6.78 16.43
N ASP A 113 5.66 -7.67 16.91
CA ASP A 113 6.02 -8.72 17.84
C ASP A 113 6.53 -9.97 17.09
N PRO A 114 7.78 -10.43 17.31
CA PRO A 114 8.28 -11.65 16.67
C PRO A 114 7.58 -12.91 17.18
N GLU A 115 6.98 -12.87 18.37
CA GLU A 115 6.14 -13.92 18.94
C GLU A 115 4.63 -13.61 18.77
N ALA A 116 4.28 -12.73 17.82
CA ALA A 116 2.90 -12.47 17.46
C ALA A 116 2.20 -13.74 16.96
N ALA A 117 0.89 -13.83 17.19
CA ALA A 117 0.03 -14.93 16.73
C ALA A 117 0.24 -15.29 15.25
N PHE A 118 0.54 -14.30 14.40
CA PHE A 118 0.73 -14.48 12.96
C PHE A 118 2.06 -15.10 12.55
N HIS A 119 3.07 -15.09 13.41
CA HIS A 119 4.37 -15.67 13.05
C HIS A 119 4.27 -17.18 12.80
N HIS A 120 3.31 -17.85 13.45
CA HIS A 120 3.00 -19.25 13.17
C HIS A 120 2.37 -19.47 11.79
N ALA A 121 1.62 -18.50 11.24
CA ALA A 121 1.03 -18.58 9.91
C ALA A 121 2.08 -18.56 8.78
N CYS A 122 3.27 -18.00 9.02
CA CYS A 122 4.41 -18.10 8.09
C CYS A 122 4.77 -19.57 7.79
N LYS A 123 4.65 -20.46 8.78
CA LYS A 123 4.90 -21.90 8.60
C LYS A 123 3.85 -22.59 7.71
N SER A 124 2.67 -21.98 7.58
CA SER A 124 1.55 -22.50 6.81
C SER A 124 1.49 -21.97 5.37
N GLY A 125 2.47 -21.15 4.95
CA GLY A 125 2.56 -20.62 3.58
C GLY A 125 1.77 -19.33 3.32
N TYR A 126 1.39 -18.60 4.38
CA TYR A 126 0.80 -17.26 4.23
C TYR A 126 1.89 -16.25 3.85
N PRO A 127 1.59 -15.28 2.96
CA PRO A 127 2.55 -14.27 2.59
C PRO A 127 2.86 -13.37 3.80
N SER A 128 4.14 -13.30 4.15
CA SER A 128 4.67 -12.45 5.21
C SER A 128 5.86 -11.66 4.71
N MET A 129 5.95 -10.40 5.08
CA MET A 129 7.07 -9.52 4.74
C MET A 129 7.57 -8.81 5.99
N CYS A 130 8.88 -8.83 6.22
CA CYS A 130 9.51 -8.14 7.35
C CYS A 130 10.20 -6.87 6.84
N GLU A 131 9.94 -5.75 7.50
CA GLU A 131 10.66 -4.50 7.30
C GLU A 131 11.38 -4.08 8.59
N THR A 132 12.58 -3.53 8.44
CA THR A 132 13.35 -2.98 9.57
C THR A 132 13.09 -1.48 9.66
N LEU A 133 12.61 -1.03 10.80
CA LEU A 133 12.36 0.38 11.12
C LEU A 133 13.66 1.14 11.39
N GLU A 134 13.59 2.47 11.43
CA GLU A 134 14.77 3.33 11.66
C GLU A 134 15.40 3.09 13.04
N ASP A 135 14.57 2.74 14.02
CA ASP A 135 14.98 2.43 15.40
C ASP A 135 15.63 1.04 15.52
N GLY A 136 15.73 0.27 14.43
CA GLY A 136 16.22 -1.11 14.42
C GLY A 136 15.16 -2.15 14.80
N SER A 137 13.99 -1.72 15.27
CA SER A 137 12.82 -2.58 15.47
C SER A 137 12.36 -3.21 14.15
N LYS A 138 11.79 -4.42 14.22
CA LYS A 138 11.26 -5.10 13.04
C LYS A 138 9.74 -5.04 13.07
N VAL A 139 9.14 -4.76 11.92
CA VAL A 139 7.70 -4.85 11.71
C VAL A 139 7.42 -5.91 10.67
N TRP A 140 6.41 -6.72 10.95
CA TRP A 140 5.96 -7.80 10.10
C TRP A 140 4.59 -7.45 9.53
N PHE A 141 4.50 -7.55 8.21
CA PHE A 141 3.28 -7.45 7.45
C PHE A 141 2.84 -8.85 7.05
N TYR A 142 1.60 -9.20 7.37
CA TYR A 142 0.99 -10.48 7.08
C TYR A 142 -0.20 -10.25 6.14
N GLY A 143 -0.33 -11.06 5.10
CA GLY A 143 -1.50 -11.06 4.24
C GLY A 143 -2.23 -12.39 4.33
N ALA A 144 -3.52 -12.39 4.03
CA ALA A 144 -4.21 -13.65 3.73
C ALA A 144 -3.56 -14.36 2.54
N ARG A 145 -3.86 -15.65 2.36
CA ARG A 145 -3.28 -16.48 1.29
C ARG A 145 -3.47 -15.90 -0.11
N TRP A 146 -4.53 -15.15 -0.35
CA TRP A 146 -4.84 -14.48 -1.62
C TRP A 146 -4.38 -13.01 -1.68
N ALA A 147 -3.87 -12.45 -0.58
CA ALA A 147 -3.50 -11.03 -0.49
C ALA A 147 -2.02 -10.77 -0.83
N GLY A 148 -1.29 -11.75 -1.38
CA GLY A 148 0.15 -11.66 -1.66
C GLY A 148 0.55 -10.46 -2.52
N ASP A 149 -0.11 -10.25 -3.67
CA ASP A 149 0.16 -9.10 -4.55
C ASP A 149 -0.14 -7.75 -3.86
N ARG A 150 -1.22 -7.70 -3.07
CA ARG A 150 -1.60 -6.50 -2.31
C ARG A 150 -0.59 -6.20 -1.21
N LEU A 151 -0.11 -7.23 -0.51
CA LEU A 151 0.92 -7.12 0.52
C LEU A 151 2.24 -6.61 -0.08
N ALA A 152 2.65 -7.15 -1.23
CA ALA A 152 3.85 -6.71 -1.93
C ALA A 152 3.76 -5.26 -2.40
N ALA A 153 2.60 -4.85 -2.92
CA ALA A 153 2.33 -3.46 -3.28
C ALA A 153 2.37 -2.53 -2.05
N LEU A 154 1.80 -2.98 -0.92
CA LEU A 154 1.79 -2.23 0.33
C LEU A 154 3.20 -1.99 0.86
N VAL A 155 4.02 -3.04 0.93
CA VAL A 155 5.40 -2.95 1.43
C VAL A 155 6.26 -2.12 0.48
N ARG A 156 6.07 -2.25 -0.84
CA ARG A 156 6.77 -1.41 -1.81
C ARG A 156 6.41 0.07 -1.62
N ALA A 157 5.12 0.39 -1.48
CA ALA A 157 4.68 1.75 -1.24
C ALA A 157 5.25 2.29 0.07
N TYR A 158 5.19 1.50 1.15
CA TYR A 158 5.78 1.86 2.44
C TYR A 158 7.28 2.18 2.33
N ARG A 159 8.07 1.39 1.59
CA ARG A 159 9.49 1.68 1.36
C ARG A 159 9.74 2.97 0.60
N VAL A 160 8.85 3.37 -0.31
CA VAL A 160 8.95 4.64 -1.06
C VAL A 160 8.53 5.83 -0.20
N LEU A 161 7.61 5.62 0.74
CA LEU A 161 7.11 6.63 1.67
C LEU A 161 8.01 6.82 2.90
N ARG A 162 8.89 5.86 3.18
CA ARG A 162 9.88 5.96 4.23
C ARG A 162 10.87 7.09 3.86
N PRO A 163 11.12 8.05 4.76
CA PRO A 163 12.10 9.11 4.54
C PRO A 163 13.54 8.59 4.48
#